data_AF-A0A1V4HSA2-F1
#
_entry.id   AF-A0A1V4HSA2-F1
#
_cell.length_a   1.000
_cell.length_b   1.000
_cell.length_c   1.000
_cell.angle_alpha   90.00
_cell.angle_beta   90.00
_cell.angle_gamma   90.00
#
_symmetry.space_group_name_H-M   'P 1'
#
loop_
_entity.id
_entity.type
_entity.pdbx_description
1 polymer ?
#
loop_
_entity_poly.entity_id
_entity_poly.type
_entity_poly.pdbx_seq_one_letter_code
_entity_poly.pdbx_strand_id
1 'polypeptide(L)' 'MDKYYTTFSLNIAAFLKSNGVKILKVEKENGKATFYFEKNDQVKTLVDMYLNDSTLKRFISAFRDIKDMAVNA' A
#
# COMPACT_ATOMS: atom_id res chain seq x y z
N MET A 1 -22.83 -1.97 4.26
CA MET A 1 -21.83 -2.18 3.19
C MET A 1 -20.70 -1.18 3.42
N ASP A 2 -19.47 -1.66 3.60
CA ASP A 2 -18.31 -0.76 3.82
C ASP A 2 -18.06 0.13 2.61
N LYS A 3 -18.09 1.44 2.83
CA LYS A 3 -17.88 2.50 1.84
C LYS A 3 -16.43 2.61 1.38
N TYR A 4 -15.49 2.05 2.14
CA TYR A 4 -14.06 2.22 1.93
C TYR A 4 -13.35 0.90 1.69
N TYR A 5 -12.29 0.96 0.88
CA TYR A 5 -11.21 -0.01 0.95
C TYR A 5 -10.20 0.52 1.98
N THR A 6 -9.77 -0.34 2.90
CA THR A 6 -8.80 0.02 3.94
C THR A 6 -7.58 -0.89 3.90
N THR A 7 -6.42 -0.31 4.20
CA THR A 7 -5.18 -1.08 4.35
C THR A 7 -4.25 -0.44 5.38
N PHE A 8 -3.50 -1.26 6.10
CA PHE A 8 -2.37 -0.84 6.94
C PHE A 8 -1.02 -1.06 6.24
N SER A 9 -1.02 -1.67 5.06
CA SER A 9 0.20 -1.92 4.28
C SER A 9 0.65 -0.66 3.58
N LEU A 10 1.82 -0.15 3.96
CA LEU A 10 2.46 1.00 3.29
C LEU A 10 2.70 0.71 1.81
N ASN A 11 3.04 -0.53 1.44
CA ASN A 11 3.30 -0.90 0.05
C ASN A 11 2.03 -0.86 -0.81
N ILE A 12 0.90 -1.37 -0.28
CA ILE A 12 -0.39 -1.29 -0.99
C ILE A 12 -0.83 0.17 -1.08
N ALA A 13 -0.75 0.92 0.02
CA ALA A 13 -1.15 2.33 0.03
C ALA A 13 -0.30 3.17 -0.95
N ALA A 14 1.02 2.92 -1.01
CA ALA A 14 1.92 3.56 -1.96
C ALA A 14 1.60 3.18 -3.41
N PHE A 15 1.34 1.90 -3.68
CA PHE A 15 0.99 1.41 -5.01
C PHE A 15 -0.33 2.02 -5.51
N LEU A 16 -1.37 2.09 -4.67
CA LEU A 16 -2.63 2.74 -5.02
C LEU A 16 -2.42 4.23 -5.31
N LYS A 17 -1.64 4.92 -4.47
CA LYS A 17 -1.34 6.34 -4.65
C LYS A 17 -0.52 6.61 -5.91
N SER A 18 0.45 5.77 -6.27
CA SER A 18 1.24 5.93 -7.49
C SER A 18 0.41 5.70 -8.76
N ASN A 19 -0.67 4.93 -8.66
CA ASN A 19 -1.66 4.73 -9.73
C ASN A 19 -2.80 5.78 -9.70
N GLY A 20 -2.60 6.90 -8.99
CA GLY A 20 -3.52 8.03 -8.99
C GLY A 20 -4.74 7.89 -8.07
N VAL A 21 -4.83 6.81 -7.27
CA VAL A 21 -5.94 6.65 -6.32
C VAL A 21 -5.72 7.58 -5.13
N LYS A 22 -6.73 8.40 -4.82
CA LYS A 22 -6.68 9.37 -3.72
C LYS A 22 -6.89 8.68 -2.37
N ILE A 23 -6.01 8.99 -1.41
CA ILE A 23 -6.23 8.68 0.00
C ILE A 23 -7.29 9.65 0.53
N LEU A 24 -8.42 9.13 1.00
CA LEU A 24 -9.52 9.93 1.53
C LEU A 24 -9.33 10.28 3.00
N LYS A 25 -8.77 9.34 3.77
CA LYS A 25 -8.55 9.48 5.21
C LYS A 25 -7.33 8.66 5.63
N VAL A 26 -6.62 9.15 6.65
CA VAL A 26 -5.60 8.39 7.37
C VAL A 26 -5.96 8.45 8.85
N GLU A 27 -6.11 7.28 9.47
CA GLU A 27 -6.26 7.18 10.92
C GLU A 27 -4.99 6.60 11.53
N LYS A 28 -4.63 7.08 12.72
CA LYS A 28 -3.48 6.58 13.46
C LYS A 28 -3.94 6.12 14.83
N GLU A 29 -3.79 4.83 15.11
CA GLU A 29 -4.14 4.23 16.39
C GLU A 29 -3.04 3.27 16.82
N ASN A 30 -2.60 3.36 18.08
CA ASN A 30 -1.60 2.46 18.67
C ASN A 30 -0.33 2.28 17.82
N GLY A 31 0.17 3.37 17.23
CA GLY A 31 1.35 3.37 16.37
C GLY A 31 1.14 2.77 14.97
N LYS A 32 -0.07 2.34 14.63
CA LYS A 32 -0.43 1.85 13.28
C LYS A 32 -1.23 2.89 12.53
N ALA A 33 -0.96 3.03 11.23
CA ALA A 33 -1.72 3.89 10.34
C ALA A 33 -2.64 3.07 9.45
N THR A 34 -3.91 3.44 9.38
CA THR A 34 -4.92 2.86 8.47
C THR A 34 -5.21 3.88 7.38
N PHE A 35 -5.05 3.45 6.12
CA PHE A 35 -5.31 4.27 4.94
C PHE A 35 -6.67 3.91 4.35
N TYR A 36 -7.48 4.93 4.06
CA TYR A 36 -8.82 4.78 3.51
C TYR A 36 -8.86 5.27 2.07
N PHE A 37 -9.40 4.44 1.19
CA PHE A 37 -9.61 4.71 -0.22
C PHE A 37 -11.09 4.51 -0.55
N GLU A 38 -11.57 5.19 -1.59
CA GLU A 38 -12.91 4.90 -2.14
C GLU A 38 -12.97 3.44 -2.58
N LYS A 39 -14.02 2.72 -2.16
CA LYS A 39 -14.22 1.35 -2.63
C LYS A 39 -14.88 1.37 -4.01
N ASN A 40 -14.11 1.01 -5.03
CA ASN A 40 -14.59 0.88 -6.40
C ASN A 40 -13.81 -0.22 -7.14
N ASP A 41 -14.24 -0.53 -8.37
CA ASP A 41 -13.65 -1.60 -9.18
C ASP A 41 -12.19 -1.30 -9.57
N GLN A 42 -11.84 -0.03 -9.77
CA GLN A 42 -10.46 0.37 -10.07
C GLN A 42 -9.52 -0.01 -8.91
N VAL A 43 -9.92 0.29 -7.65
CA VAL A 43 -9.12 -0.08 -6.48
C VAL A 43 -8.99 -1.60 -6.35
N LYS A 44 -10.08 -2.35 -6.59
CA LYS A 44 -10.04 -3.81 -6.58
C LYS A 44 -9.05 -4.36 -7.61
N THR A 45 -9.13 -3.91 -8.86
CA THR A 45 -8.21 -4.33 -9.92
C THR A 45 -6.76 -4.00 -9.60
N LEU A 46 -6.47 -2.81 -9.07
CA LEU A 46 -5.12 -2.44 -8.68
C LEU A 46 -4.58 -3.30 -7.52
N VAL A 47 -5.41 -3.63 -6.54
CA VAL A 47 -5.03 -4.54 -5.46
C VAL A 47 -4.74 -5.94 -6.01
N ASP A 48 -5.58 -6.45 -6.91
CA ASP A 48 -5.36 -7.75 -7.55
C ASP A 48 -4.06 -7.76 -8.38
N MET A 49 -3.76 -6.66 -9.10
CA MET A 49 -2.48 -6.49 -9.81
C MET A 49 -1.30 -6.52 -8.85
N TYR A 50 -1.34 -5.75 -7.76
CA TYR A 50 -0.30 -5.72 -6.74
C TYR A 50 -0.05 -7.12 -6.15
N LEU A 51 -1.11 -7.88 -5.87
CA LEU A 51 -1.01 -9.21 -5.28
C LEU A 51 -0.41 -10.24 -6.23
N ASN A 52 -0.50 -10.03 -7.55
CA ASN A 52 0.00 -10.97 -8.56
C ASN A 52 1.30 -10.52 -9.24
N ASP A 53 1.76 -9.29 -9.03
CA ASP A 53 2.99 -8.78 -9.62
C ASP A 53 4.25 -9.28 -8.86
N SER A 54 4.88 -10.32 -9.40
CA SER A 54 6.13 -10.88 -8.85
C SER A 54 7.33 -9.92 -8.96
N THR A 55 7.37 -9.05 -9.97
CA THR A 55 8.45 -8.10 -10.19
C THR A 55 8.41 -7.00 -9.16
N LEU A 56 7.23 -6.44 -8.90
CA LEU A 56 7.01 -5.45 -7.85
C LEU A 56 7.39 -6.02 -6.47
N LYS A 57 7.01 -7.26 -6.17
CA LYS A 57 7.37 -7.92 -4.89
C LYS A 57 8.89 -8.07 -4.73
N ARG A 58 9.60 -8.45 -5.79
CA ARG A 58 11.07 -8.50 -5.79
C ARG A 58 11.69 -7.13 -5.54
N PHE A 59 11.18 -6.10 -6.21
CA PHE A 59 11.64 -4.72 -6.01
C PHE A 59 11.45 -4.27 -4.55
N ILE A 60 10.26 -4.47 -3.97
CA ILE A 60 9.97 -4.11 -2.58
C ILE A 60 10.91 -4.82 -1.61
N SER A 61 11.19 -6.12 -1.84
CA SER A 61 12.12 -6.87 -1.00
C SER A 61 13.52 -6.28 -1.07
N ALA A 62 14.05 -6.08 -2.28
CA ALA A 62 15.38 -5.50 -2.48
C ALA A 62 15.50 -4.10 -1.88
N PHE A 63 14.46 -3.27 -2.03
CA PHE A 63 14.41 -1.93 -1.42
C PHE A 63 14.47 -1.99 0.10
N ARG A 64 13.73 -2.92 0.73
CA ARG A 64 13.76 -3.12 2.18
C ARG A 64 15.16 -3.56 2.62
N ASP A 65 15.77 -4.51 1.93
CA ASP A 65 17.10 -5.02 2.27
C ASP A 65 18.15 -3.89 2.23
N ILE A 66 18.10 -3.04 1.20
CA ILE A 66 18.96 -1.85 1.09
C ILE A 66 18.68 -0.84 2.22
N LYS A 67 17.40 -0.59 2.53
CA LYS A 67 17.03 0.33 3.61
C LYS A 67 17.55 -0.15 4.96
N ASP A 68 17.42 -1.45 5.24
CA ASP A 68 17.87 -2.04 6.49
C ASP A 68 19.39 -1.96 6.61
N MET A 69 20.14 -2.12 5.51
CA MET A 69 21.58 -1.86 5.45
C MET A 69 21.91 -0.40 5.72
N ALA A 70 21.15 0.55 5.15
CA ALA A 70 21.44 1.98 5.28
C ALA A 70 21.07 2.57 6.65
N VAL A 71 20.04 2.02 7.32
CA VAL A 71 19.54 2.53 8.61
C VAL A 71 20.22 1.86 9.80
N ASN A 72 20.70 0.62 9.64
CA ASN A 72 21.40 -0.10 10.70
C ASN A 72 22.93 -0.17 10.50
N ALA A 73 23.48 0.61 9.56
CA ALA A 73 24.92 0.86 9.43
C ALA A 73 25.35 2.00 10.36
#